data_AF-A0A317I5B5-F1
#
_entry.id   AF-A0A317I5B5-F1
#
_cell.length_a   1.000
_cell.length_b   1.000
_cell.length_c   1.000
_cell.angle_alpha   90.00
_cell.angle_beta   90.00
_cell.angle_gamma   90.00
#
_symmetry.space_group_name_H-M   'P 1'
#
loop_
_entity.id
_entity.type
_entity.pdbx_description
1 polymer ?
#
loop_
_entity_poly.entity_id
_entity_poly.type
_entity_poly.pdbx_seq_one_letter_code
_entity_poly.pdbx_strand_id
1 'polypeptide(L)'
;MVGLAIDAVEEFDQDAVLDVEVPSNRPDCLSHVGIAREVAVIERGTFTLPSGNTPPIAGRASDLTSVEIIDTDLCPRYSARLVQGVRIAPSPDWLVKKLESIGQRPINNVADITNYVLHEMGQPLHAFDFQKLGCRRIVVRRAAAGEKLKTLDGVERVLTTDMLVIADAEKPVALAGIMGGEDSEISESTTDVLIESAYFNPDSVRRTARALGMDTEASRRFERGADIEN
;
A
#
# COMPACT_ATOMS: atom_id res chain seq x y z
N MET A 1 28.84 4.95 -10.97
CA MET A 1 28.41 6.35 -10.74
C MET A 1 27.00 6.23 -10.19
N VAL A 2 26.79 6.61 -8.95
CA VAL A 2 25.47 6.59 -8.33
C VAL A 2 24.75 7.83 -8.84
N GLY A 3 23.93 7.67 -9.87
CA GLY A 3 23.36 8.77 -10.64
C GLY A 3 21.97 8.38 -11.10
N LEU A 4 21.01 8.51 -10.20
CA LEU A 4 19.62 8.59 -10.62
C LEU A 4 19.48 9.85 -11.48
N ALA A 5 18.87 9.73 -12.65
CA ALA A 5 18.67 10.88 -13.50
C ALA A 5 17.60 11.77 -12.87
N ILE A 6 17.85 13.07 -12.88
CA ILE A 6 16.84 14.07 -12.51
C ILE A 6 16.28 14.60 -13.81
N ASP A 7 15.03 14.25 -14.09
CA ASP A 7 14.35 14.64 -15.32
C ASP A 7 13.87 16.09 -15.24
N ALA A 8 13.39 16.50 -14.06
CA ALA A 8 12.93 17.86 -13.80
C ALA A 8 13.19 18.30 -12.36
N VAL A 9 13.28 19.62 -12.18
CA VAL A 9 13.27 20.27 -10.86
C VAL A 9 12.18 21.32 -10.90
N GLU A 10 11.16 21.15 -10.07
CA GLU A 10 10.00 22.03 -9.97
C GLU A 10 10.02 22.77 -8.62
N GLU A 11 9.51 23.99 -8.60
CA GLU A 11 9.31 24.72 -7.35
C GLU A 11 7.91 24.40 -6.81
N PHE A 12 7.83 24.03 -5.52
CA PHE A 12 6.57 23.83 -4.81
C PHE A 12 6.62 24.54 -3.46
N ASP A 13 5.72 25.51 -3.24
CA ASP A 13 5.77 26.45 -2.11
C ASP A 13 7.14 27.17 -1.99
N GLN A 14 7.99 26.74 -1.06
CA GLN A 14 9.32 27.29 -0.76
C GLN A 14 10.41 26.22 -0.87
N ASP A 15 10.10 25.09 -1.52
CA ASP A 15 10.97 23.93 -1.64
C ASP A 15 11.07 23.46 -3.11
N ALA A 16 12.01 22.55 -3.38
CA ALA A 16 12.20 21.96 -4.69
C ALA A 16 11.67 20.51 -4.73
N VAL A 17 10.94 20.18 -5.79
CA VAL A 17 10.50 18.81 -6.10
C VAL A 17 11.38 18.29 -7.24
N LEU A 18 12.04 17.17 -6.97
CA LEU A 18 12.90 16.49 -7.94
C LEU A 18 12.11 15.36 -8.60
N ASP A 19 11.95 15.42 -9.91
CA ASP A 19 11.46 14.27 -10.68
C ASP A 19 12.65 13.35 -10.98
N VAL A 20 12.61 12.15 -10.40
CA VAL A 20 13.72 11.21 -10.39
C VAL A 20 13.38 10.01 -11.26
N GLU A 21 14.14 9.79 -12.33
CA GLU A 21 14.01 8.59 -13.14
C GLU A 21 14.61 7.39 -12.38
N VAL A 22 13.74 6.50 -11.91
CA VAL A 22 14.15 5.29 -11.18
C VAL A 22 14.17 4.07 -12.10
N PRO A 23 15.36 3.55 -12.45
CA PRO A 23 15.48 2.40 -13.33
C PRO A 23 14.93 1.13 -12.65
N SER A 24 14.47 0.16 -13.44
CA SER A 24 13.76 -1.03 -12.93
C SER A 24 14.58 -1.89 -11.96
N ASN A 25 15.91 -1.81 -12.01
CA ASN A 25 16.81 -2.53 -11.09
C ASN A 25 17.02 -1.82 -9.75
N ARG A 26 16.39 -0.66 -9.51
CA ARG A 26 16.49 0.14 -8.28
C ARG A 26 15.12 0.34 -7.60
N PRO A 27 14.36 -0.72 -7.29
CA PRO A 27 13.09 -0.60 -6.59
C PRO A 27 13.23 0.05 -5.21
N ASP A 28 14.41 -0.08 -4.60
CA ASP A 28 14.77 0.55 -3.34
C ASP A 28 14.67 2.08 -3.39
N CYS A 29 14.82 2.70 -4.57
CA CYS A 29 14.72 4.14 -4.79
C CYS A 29 13.29 4.65 -5.09
N LEU A 30 12.26 3.80 -5.02
CA LEU A 30 10.85 4.21 -5.18
C LEU A 30 10.22 4.81 -3.91
N SER A 31 11.08 5.31 -2.99
CA SER A 31 10.68 5.93 -1.73
C SER A 31 11.66 7.01 -1.29
N HIS A 32 11.19 7.93 -0.44
CA HIS A 32 12.02 8.98 0.14
C HIS A 32 13.16 8.40 0.99
N VAL A 33 12.89 7.34 1.76
CA VAL A 33 13.93 6.61 2.51
C VAL A 33 14.99 6.02 1.58
N GLY A 34 14.58 5.46 0.45
CA GLY A 34 15.47 4.95 -0.58
C GLY A 34 16.40 6.01 -1.15
N ILE A 35 15.81 7.11 -1.61
CA ILE A 35 16.55 8.25 -2.15
C ILE A 35 17.47 8.87 -1.10
N ALA A 36 16.98 9.11 0.12
CA ALA A 36 17.77 9.68 1.20
C ALA A 36 18.96 8.81 1.59
N ARG A 37 18.78 7.47 1.59
CA ARG A 37 19.87 6.51 1.81
C ARG A 37 20.94 6.62 0.73
N GLU A 38 20.54 6.75 -0.53
CA GLU A 38 21.47 6.93 -1.65
C GLU A 38 22.25 8.25 -1.55
N VAL A 39 21.54 9.36 -1.27
CA VAL A 39 22.15 10.68 -1.08
C VAL A 39 23.16 10.64 0.07
N ALA A 40 22.84 10.00 1.18
CA ALA A 40 23.77 9.87 2.31
C ALA A 40 25.07 9.14 1.93
N VAL A 41 25.00 8.14 1.04
CA VAL A 41 26.21 7.44 0.55
C VAL A 41 27.03 8.36 -0.37
N ILE A 42 26.38 9.08 -1.30
CA ILE A 42 27.04 10.01 -2.23
C ILE A 42 27.77 11.11 -1.46
N GLU A 43 27.07 11.75 -0.53
CA GLU A 43 27.57 12.88 0.24
C GLU A 43 28.46 12.45 1.42
N ARG A 44 28.64 11.13 1.62
CA ARG A 44 29.33 10.55 2.78
C ARG A 44 28.76 11.08 4.11
N GLY A 45 27.45 11.32 4.12
CA GLY A 45 26.70 11.82 5.26
C GLY A 45 26.14 10.72 6.14
N THR A 46 25.31 11.11 7.11
CA THR A 46 24.57 10.21 7.97
C THR A 46 23.14 10.07 7.48
N PHE A 47 22.63 8.84 7.47
CA PHE A 47 21.23 8.54 7.21
C PHE A 47 20.54 8.09 8.50
N THR A 48 19.35 8.62 8.76
CA THR A 48 18.51 8.25 9.90
C THR A 48 17.14 7.83 9.38
N LEU A 49 16.68 6.63 9.77
CA LEU A 49 15.33 6.18 9.45
C LEU A 49 14.29 7.05 10.17
N PRO A 50 13.14 7.34 9.55
CA PRO A 50 12.00 7.89 10.26
C PRO A 50 11.66 6.99 11.46
N SER A 51 11.54 7.59 12.64
CA SER A 51 11.17 6.90 13.86
C SER A 51 9.89 7.52 14.43
N GLY A 52 8.92 6.67 14.79
CA GLY A 52 7.68 7.09 15.45
C GLY A 52 7.50 6.40 16.79
N ASN A 53 6.75 7.04 17.69
CA ASN A 53 6.30 6.37 18.91
C ASN A 53 5.27 5.30 18.53
N THR A 54 5.48 4.07 19.03
CA THR A 54 4.45 3.05 18.90
C THR A 54 3.26 3.44 19.79
N PRO A 55 2.05 3.62 19.25
CA PRO A 55 0.91 3.99 20.07
C PRO A 55 0.59 2.87 21.07
N PRO A 56 0.01 3.20 22.24
CA PRO A 56 -0.28 2.24 23.28
C PRO A 56 -1.18 1.11 22.76
N ILE A 57 -0.88 -0.11 23.21
CA ILE A 57 -1.60 -1.32 22.83
C ILE A 57 -2.74 -1.52 23.84
N ALA A 58 -3.99 -1.44 23.38
CA ALA A 58 -5.18 -1.61 24.21
C ALA A 58 -5.72 -3.06 24.25
N GLY A 59 -5.08 -4.00 23.52
CA GLY A 59 -5.49 -5.40 23.43
C GLY A 59 -4.74 -6.15 22.33
N ARG A 60 -5.08 -7.43 22.12
CA ARG A 60 -4.51 -8.24 21.03
C ARG A 60 -5.47 -8.26 19.85
N ALA A 61 -4.98 -7.89 18.66
CA ALA A 61 -5.77 -8.00 17.44
C ALA A 61 -6.24 -9.45 17.18
N SER A 62 -5.43 -10.44 17.58
CA SER A 62 -5.76 -11.87 17.48
C SER A 62 -7.05 -12.30 18.18
N ASP A 63 -7.53 -11.49 19.11
CA ASP A 63 -8.77 -11.79 19.86
C ASP A 63 -10.02 -11.30 19.11
N LEU A 64 -9.83 -10.44 18.10
CA LEU A 64 -10.91 -9.78 17.34
C LEU A 64 -10.91 -10.16 15.85
N THR A 65 -9.76 -10.58 15.32
CA THR A 65 -9.58 -10.90 13.90
C THR A 65 -8.57 -12.03 13.71
N SER A 66 -8.58 -12.63 12.53
CA SER A 66 -7.56 -13.59 12.09
C SER A 66 -7.10 -13.28 10.67
N VAL A 67 -5.86 -13.64 10.40
CA VAL A 67 -5.27 -13.65 9.06
C VAL A 67 -4.87 -15.09 8.78
N GLU A 68 -5.38 -15.65 7.69
CA GLU A 68 -4.98 -16.94 7.16
C GLU A 68 -4.32 -16.74 5.79
N ILE A 69 -3.14 -17.33 5.59
CA ILE A 69 -2.44 -17.29 4.31
C ILE A 69 -2.47 -18.71 3.74
N ILE A 70 -3.31 -18.93 2.74
CA ILE A 70 -3.43 -20.24 2.07
C ILE A 70 -2.31 -20.39 1.05
N ASP A 71 -2.14 -19.39 0.19
CA ASP A 71 -1.20 -19.42 -0.93
C ASP A 71 0.12 -18.71 -0.56
N THR A 72 0.85 -19.33 0.37
CA THR A 72 2.13 -18.82 0.92
C THR A 72 3.24 -18.63 -0.12
N ASP A 73 3.14 -19.31 -1.27
CA ASP A 73 4.06 -19.13 -2.40
C ASP A 73 3.88 -17.76 -3.10
N LEU A 74 2.68 -17.20 -3.03
CA LEU A 74 2.35 -15.88 -3.57
C LEU A 74 2.36 -14.77 -2.51
N CYS A 75 2.17 -15.12 -1.23
CA CYS A 75 2.23 -14.19 -0.11
C CYS A 75 2.95 -14.85 1.08
N PRO A 76 4.29 -14.79 1.15
CA PRO A 76 5.03 -15.35 2.27
C PRO A 76 4.86 -14.58 3.58
N ARG A 77 4.41 -13.32 3.53
CA ARG A 77 4.23 -12.44 4.70
C ARG A 77 3.01 -11.56 4.52
N TYR A 78 2.12 -11.62 5.51
CA TYR A 78 0.98 -10.72 5.65
C TYR A 78 0.84 -10.34 7.13
N SER A 79 0.87 -9.04 7.41
CA SER A 79 0.66 -8.47 8.74
C SER A 79 -0.55 -7.56 8.72
N ALA A 80 -1.34 -7.61 9.79
CA ALA A 80 -2.50 -6.77 9.96
C ALA A 80 -2.47 -6.06 11.31
N ARG A 81 -2.90 -4.80 11.35
CA ARG A 81 -3.07 -4.04 12.59
C ARG A 81 -4.47 -3.43 12.65
N LEU A 82 -5.21 -3.74 13.70
CA LEU A 82 -6.52 -3.14 13.96
C LEU A 82 -6.35 -1.83 14.73
N VAL A 83 -6.95 -0.76 14.22
CA VAL A 83 -7.07 0.55 14.88
C VAL A 83 -8.54 0.86 15.08
N GLN A 84 -8.94 1.09 16.32
CA GLN A 84 -10.35 1.31 16.69
C GLN A 84 -10.62 2.76 17.08
N GLY A 85 -11.85 3.21 16.86
CA GLY A 85 -12.28 4.57 17.22
C GLY A 85 -11.66 5.66 16.35
N VAL A 86 -11.30 5.33 15.12
CA VAL A 86 -10.87 6.30 14.10
C VAL A 86 -12.04 7.20 13.74
N ARG A 87 -11.77 8.50 13.57
CA ARG A 87 -12.70 9.43 12.94
C ARG A 87 -12.17 9.75 11.55
N ILE A 88 -12.96 9.42 10.52
CA ILE A 88 -12.64 9.82 9.15
C ILE A 88 -12.84 11.33 9.01
N ALA A 89 -11.86 11.99 8.44
CA ALA A 89 -11.83 13.43 8.26
C ALA A 89 -10.85 13.80 7.13
N PRO A 90 -10.92 15.04 6.61
CA PRO A 90 -9.84 15.58 5.78
C PRO A 90 -8.48 15.47 6.49
N SER A 91 -7.45 15.22 5.70
CA SER A 91 -6.07 15.13 6.19
C SER A 91 -5.56 16.47 6.72
N PRO A 92 -4.65 16.46 7.71
CA PRO A 92 -4.02 17.69 8.19
C PRO A 92 -3.16 18.32 7.08
N ASP A 93 -3.02 19.65 7.12
CA ASP A 93 -2.34 20.44 6.07
C ASP A 93 -0.94 19.93 5.71
N TRP A 94 -0.16 19.47 6.69
CA TRP A 94 1.19 18.96 6.43
C TRP A 94 1.19 17.71 5.54
N LEU A 95 0.18 16.84 5.70
CA LEU A 95 0.04 15.60 4.96
C LEU A 95 -0.47 15.91 3.55
N VAL A 96 -1.48 16.77 3.46
CA VAL A 96 -2.02 17.29 2.20
C VAL A 96 -0.90 17.87 1.34
N LYS A 97 -0.11 18.81 1.89
CA LYS A 97 0.99 19.45 1.16
C LYS A 97 2.04 18.47 0.64
N LYS A 98 2.40 17.46 1.45
CA LYS A 98 3.40 16.44 1.05
C LYS A 98 2.89 15.50 -0.04
N LEU A 99 1.60 15.22 -0.08
CA LEU A 99 1.00 14.43 -1.15
C LEU A 99 0.84 15.27 -2.43
N GLU A 100 0.36 16.50 -2.31
CA GLU A 100 0.21 17.41 -3.44
C GLU A 100 1.55 17.73 -4.11
N SER A 101 2.64 17.85 -3.34
CA SER A 101 3.98 18.09 -3.88
C SER A 101 4.51 16.96 -4.76
N ILE A 102 3.92 15.77 -4.71
CA ILE A 102 4.25 14.62 -5.57
C ILE A 102 3.10 14.26 -6.51
N GLY A 103 2.18 15.20 -6.75
CA GLY A 103 1.06 15.04 -7.66
C GLY A 103 -0.07 14.13 -7.16
N GLN A 104 -0.05 13.73 -5.87
CA GLN A 104 -1.10 12.92 -5.27
C GLN A 104 -2.24 13.80 -4.77
N ARG A 105 -3.47 13.47 -5.17
CA ARG A 105 -4.68 14.16 -4.70
C ARG A 105 -5.07 13.61 -3.31
N PRO A 106 -5.20 14.45 -2.27
CA PRO A 106 -5.70 14.03 -0.97
C PRO A 106 -7.15 13.52 -1.03
N ILE A 107 -7.47 12.54 -0.21
CA ILE A 107 -8.78 11.88 -0.13
C ILE A 107 -9.34 12.01 1.29
N ASN A 108 -8.72 11.34 2.26
CA ASN A 108 -9.06 11.40 3.68
C ASN A 108 -7.86 10.94 4.52
N ASN A 109 -7.91 11.22 5.82
CA ASN A 109 -6.81 10.93 6.75
C ASN A 109 -6.32 9.48 6.77
N VAL A 110 -7.14 8.49 6.40
CA VAL A 110 -6.74 7.07 6.37
C VAL A 110 -6.10 6.70 5.03
N ALA A 111 -6.72 7.03 3.91
CA ALA A 111 -6.16 6.76 2.59
C ALA A 111 -4.85 7.55 2.36
N ASP A 112 -4.83 8.79 2.81
CA ASP A 112 -3.69 9.69 2.64
C ASP A 112 -2.49 9.24 3.46
N ILE A 113 -2.70 8.74 4.69
CA ILE A 113 -1.58 8.25 5.50
C ILE A 113 -1.00 6.94 4.93
N THR A 114 -1.83 6.08 4.33
CA THR A 114 -1.33 4.88 3.62
C THR A 114 -0.52 5.24 2.38
N ASN A 115 -0.97 6.24 1.60
CA ASN A 115 -0.22 6.76 0.45
C ASN A 115 1.08 7.44 0.89
N TYR A 116 1.05 8.19 1.99
CA TYR A 116 2.23 8.83 2.54
C TYR A 116 3.29 7.80 2.94
N VAL A 117 2.93 6.74 3.67
CA VAL A 117 3.87 5.68 4.04
C VAL A 117 4.40 4.94 2.81
N LEU A 118 3.56 4.72 1.79
CA LEU A 118 4.00 4.16 0.51
C LEU A 118 5.11 5.01 -0.13
N HIS A 119 5.00 6.34 -0.11
CA HIS A 119 6.03 7.22 -0.67
C HIS A 119 7.21 7.45 0.29
N GLU A 120 7.00 7.45 1.60
CA GLU A 120 8.06 7.64 2.60
C GLU A 120 8.97 6.40 2.65
N MET A 121 8.38 5.22 2.79
CA MET A 121 9.08 3.96 3.08
C MET A 121 9.19 3.04 1.86
N GLY A 122 8.33 3.19 0.85
CA GLY A 122 8.27 2.30 -0.31
C GLY A 122 7.42 1.05 -0.08
N GLN A 123 6.76 0.94 1.07
CA GLN A 123 5.87 -0.16 1.42
C GLN A 123 4.42 0.24 1.13
N PRO A 124 3.76 -0.38 0.13
CA PRO A 124 2.34 -0.19 -0.05
C PRO A 124 1.58 -0.75 1.15
N LEU A 125 0.66 0.06 1.67
CA LEU A 125 -0.29 -0.32 2.71
C LEU A 125 -1.71 -0.26 2.14
N HIS A 126 -2.60 -1.05 2.73
CA HIS A 126 -4.03 -0.93 2.47
C HIS A 126 -4.81 -0.83 3.79
N ALA A 127 -6.00 -0.27 3.74
CA ALA A 127 -6.86 -0.08 4.90
C ALA A 127 -8.28 -0.57 4.56
N PHE A 128 -8.73 -1.59 5.27
CA PHE A 128 -10.09 -2.11 5.16
C PHE A 128 -10.97 -1.50 6.25
N ASP A 129 -12.22 -1.21 5.91
CA ASP A 129 -13.25 -0.99 6.94
C ASP A 129 -13.50 -2.32 7.66
N PHE A 130 -13.11 -2.38 8.94
CA PHE A 130 -13.15 -3.61 9.71
C PHE A 130 -14.57 -4.16 9.88
N GLN A 131 -15.59 -3.28 9.86
CA GLN A 131 -16.98 -3.70 10.01
C GLN A 131 -17.57 -4.25 8.71
N LYS A 132 -16.93 -3.97 7.56
CA LYS A 132 -17.35 -4.49 6.25
C LYS A 132 -16.73 -5.85 5.92
N LEU A 133 -15.74 -6.31 6.69
CA LEU A 133 -15.12 -7.62 6.50
C LEU A 133 -16.02 -8.75 7.04
N GLY A 134 -16.41 -9.67 6.16
CA GLY A 134 -17.14 -10.88 6.49
C GLY A 134 -16.44 -11.70 7.57
N CYS A 135 -17.15 -11.94 8.68
CA CYS A 135 -16.62 -12.56 9.90
C CYS A 135 -15.34 -11.91 10.47
N ARG A 136 -15.04 -10.65 10.12
CA ARG A 136 -13.87 -9.90 10.61
C ARG A 136 -12.55 -10.65 10.46
N ARG A 137 -12.37 -11.38 9.36
CA ARG A 137 -11.14 -12.12 9.07
C ARG A 137 -10.61 -11.82 7.69
N ILE A 138 -9.33 -12.13 7.49
CA ILE A 138 -8.65 -12.07 6.21
C ILE A 138 -8.21 -13.47 5.81
N VAL A 139 -8.42 -13.81 4.55
CA VAL A 139 -7.94 -15.03 3.90
C VAL A 139 -7.18 -14.60 2.63
N VAL A 140 -5.88 -14.81 2.63
CA VAL A 140 -5.02 -14.56 1.47
C VAL A 140 -4.98 -15.81 0.62
N ARG A 141 -5.60 -15.76 -0.54
CA ARG A 141 -5.75 -16.93 -1.42
C ARG A 141 -5.83 -16.55 -2.90
N ARG A 142 -5.62 -17.51 -3.77
CA ARG A 142 -5.95 -17.40 -5.19
C ARG A 142 -7.46 -17.22 -5.39
N ALA A 143 -7.82 -16.48 -6.43
CA ALA A 143 -9.21 -16.32 -6.83
C ALA A 143 -9.80 -17.64 -7.35
N ALA A 144 -11.11 -17.81 -7.20
CA ALA A 144 -11.81 -18.89 -7.90
C ALA A 144 -12.02 -18.52 -9.39
N ALA A 145 -12.17 -19.52 -10.25
CA ALA A 145 -12.40 -19.30 -11.67
C ALA A 145 -13.72 -18.54 -11.89
N GLY A 146 -13.65 -17.34 -12.50
CA GLY A 146 -14.81 -16.51 -12.75
C GLY A 146 -15.31 -15.75 -11.52
N GLU A 147 -14.57 -15.76 -10.42
CA GLU A 147 -14.87 -14.96 -9.23
C GLU A 147 -14.90 -13.48 -9.60
N LYS A 148 -15.81 -12.71 -8.99
CA LYS A 148 -16.01 -11.30 -9.33
C LYS A 148 -15.54 -10.40 -8.19
N LEU A 149 -14.93 -9.29 -8.56
CA LEU A 149 -14.54 -8.23 -7.64
C LEU A 149 -14.77 -6.87 -8.29
N LYS A 150 -15.55 -6.01 -7.64
CA LYS A 150 -15.64 -4.59 -7.99
C LYS A 150 -14.57 -3.83 -7.22
N THR A 151 -13.63 -3.20 -7.91
CA THR A 151 -12.55 -2.44 -7.27
C THR A 151 -12.90 -0.96 -7.15
N LEU A 152 -12.05 -0.21 -6.44
CA LEU A 152 -12.24 1.22 -6.11
C LEU A 152 -12.44 2.15 -7.32
N ASP A 153 -12.03 1.74 -8.52
CA ASP A 153 -12.31 2.46 -9.77
C ASP A 153 -13.73 2.24 -10.31
N GLY A 154 -14.58 1.52 -9.58
CA GLY A 154 -15.96 1.22 -9.94
C GLY A 154 -16.14 0.10 -10.97
N VAL A 155 -15.05 -0.54 -11.42
CA VAL A 155 -15.08 -1.54 -12.48
C VAL A 155 -15.17 -2.96 -11.89
N GLU A 156 -16.16 -3.72 -12.35
CA GLU A 156 -16.30 -5.14 -12.03
C GLU A 156 -15.30 -5.98 -12.85
N ARG A 157 -14.48 -6.77 -12.15
CA ARG A 157 -13.45 -7.63 -12.74
C ARG A 157 -13.82 -9.08 -12.57
N VAL A 158 -13.61 -9.86 -13.64
CA VAL A 158 -13.72 -11.32 -13.61
C VAL A 158 -12.33 -11.90 -13.43
N LEU A 159 -12.15 -12.63 -12.33
CA LEU A 159 -10.85 -13.11 -11.88
C LEU A 159 -10.59 -14.53 -12.38
N THR A 160 -9.30 -14.85 -12.47
CA THR A 160 -8.81 -16.17 -12.86
C THR A 160 -8.01 -16.78 -11.72
N THR A 161 -7.84 -18.10 -11.72
CA THR A 161 -7.19 -18.85 -10.64
C THR A 161 -5.71 -18.51 -10.42
N ASP A 162 -5.10 -17.80 -11.36
CA ASP A 162 -3.71 -17.33 -11.25
C ASP A 162 -3.58 -16.02 -10.46
N MET A 163 -4.70 -15.34 -10.19
CA MET A 163 -4.74 -14.04 -9.51
C MET A 163 -4.84 -14.24 -8.00
N LEU A 164 -3.99 -13.54 -7.24
CA LEU A 164 -4.07 -13.51 -5.79
C LEU A 164 -5.06 -12.44 -5.33
N VAL A 165 -5.92 -12.79 -4.39
CA VAL A 165 -6.88 -11.88 -3.77
C VAL A 165 -6.68 -11.84 -2.25
N ILE A 166 -7.05 -10.72 -1.67
CA ILE A 166 -7.35 -10.64 -0.25
C ILE A 166 -8.86 -10.85 -0.16
N ALA A 167 -9.26 -11.88 0.57
CA ALA A 167 -10.66 -12.22 0.78
C ALA A 167 -11.02 -12.11 2.26
N ASP A 168 -12.31 -11.95 2.54
CA ASP A 168 -12.86 -12.18 3.87
C ASP A 168 -13.39 -13.62 3.98
N ALA A 169 -14.33 -13.87 4.89
CA ALA A 169 -14.93 -15.20 5.03
C ALA A 169 -15.79 -15.66 3.85
N GLU A 170 -16.25 -14.74 3.01
CA GLU A 170 -17.31 -14.96 2.03
C GLU A 170 -16.86 -14.63 0.60
N LYS A 171 -16.09 -13.56 0.41
CA LYS A 171 -15.83 -12.97 -0.91
C LYS A 171 -14.47 -12.26 -0.99
N PRO A 172 -13.95 -12.00 -2.21
CA PRO A 172 -12.74 -11.19 -2.35
C PRO A 172 -13.07 -9.73 -1.98
N VAL A 173 -12.14 -9.09 -1.30
CA VAL A 173 -12.22 -7.69 -0.86
C VAL A 173 -11.11 -6.83 -1.44
N ALA A 174 -10.08 -7.41 -2.05
CA ALA A 174 -9.06 -6.67 -2.83
C ALA A 174 -8.31 -7.57 -3.80
N LEU A 175 -7.72 -6.97 -4.85
CA LEU A 175 -6.64 -7.57 -5.63
C LEU A 175 -5.33 -7.36 -4.88
N ALA A 176 -4.68 -8.47 -4.51
CA ALA A 176 -3.51 -8.44 -3.66
C ALA A 176 -2.37 -7.62 -4.31
N GLY A 177 -1.94 -6.56 -3.62
CA GLY A 177 -0.86 -5.67 -4.06
C GLY A 177 -1.19 -4.78 -5.26
N ILE A 178 -2.47 -4.66 -5.66
CA ILE A 178 -2.85 -3.89 -6.85
C ILE A 178 -3.90 -2.84 -6.51
N MET A 179 -5.08 -3.24 -6.04
CA MET A 179 -6.19 -2.32 -5.79
C MET A 179 -7.19 -2.93 -4.80
N GLY A 180 -7.71 -2.09 -3.90
CA GLY A 180 -8.80 -2.44 -3.00
C GLY A 180 -10.13 -2.70 -3.71
N GLY A 181 -11.01 -3.43 -3.04
CA GLY A 181 -12.42 -3.57 -3.39
C GLY A 181 -13.24 -2.37 -2.94
N GLU A 182 -14.25 -2.02 -3.73
CA GLU A 182 -15.20 -0.94 -3.39
C GLU A 182 -16.01 -1.29 -2.12
N ASP A 183 -16.43 -2.55 -1.99
CA ASP A 183 -17.27 -3.01 -0.88
C ASP A 183 -16.60 -2.92 0.50
N SER A 184 -15.27 -2.92 0.55
CA SER A 184 -14.49 -2.86 1.79
C SER A 184 -13.81 -1.50 2.01
N GLU A 185 -14.10 -0.52 1.16
CA GLU A 185 -13.49 0.81 1.19
C GLU A 185 -13.81 1.56 2.50
N ILE A 186 -12.87 2.39 2.93
CA ILE A 186 -13.05 3.37 4.00
C ILE A 186 -14.10 4.40 3.58
N SER A 187 -15.11 4.58 4.43
CA SER A 187 -16.20 5.54 4.25
C SER A 187 -16.27 6.52 5.41
N GLU A 188 -17.03 7.60 5.29
CA GLU A 188 -17.19 8.59 6.38
C GLU A 188 -17.71 7.98 7.69
N SER A 189 -18.44 6.86 7.62
CA SER A 189 -18.95 6.13 8.79
C SER A 189 -17.97 5.12 9.38
N THR A 190 -16.80 4.91 8.76
CA THR A 190 -15.82 3.94 9.24
C THR A 190 -15.25 4.40 10.58
N THR A 191 -15.30 3.50 11.57
CA THR A 191 -14.75 3.75 12.92
C THR A 191 -13.58 2.85 13.26
N ASP A 192 -13.52 1.66 12.66
CA ASP A 192 -12.49 0.66 12.92
C ASP A 192 -11.82 0.29 11.60
N VAL A 193 -10.49 0.36 11.58
CA VAL A 193 -9.69 0.18 10.37
C VAL A 193 -8.72 -0.98 10.59
N LEU A 194 -8.73 -1.94 9.66
CA LEU A 194 -7.73 -2.99 9.60
C LEU A 194 -6.68 -2.60 8.56
N ILE A 195 -5.48 -2.28 9.02
CA ILE A 195 -4.35 -1.90 8.17
C ILE A 195 -3.61 -3.16 7.74
N GLU A 196 -3.43 -3.34 6.45
CA GLU A 196 -2.64 -4.37 5.79
C GLU A 196 -1.21 -3.86 5.52
N SER A 197 -0.21 -4.68 5.87
CA SER A 197 1.16 -4.60 5.34
C SER A 197 1.60 -6.01 4.94
N ALA A 198 1.94 -6.21 3.67
CA ALA A 198 2.22 -7.53 3.13
C ALA A 198 3.33 -7.49 2.09
N TYR A 199 3.89 -8.67 1.82
CA TYR A 199 4.73 -8.92 0.68
C TYR A 199 4.01 -9.88 -0.27
N PHE A 200 3.94 -9.49 -1.54
CA PHE A 200 3.35 -10.29 -2.61
C PHE A 200 4.41 -10.66 -3.64
N ASN A 201 4.30 -11.86 -4.19
CA ASN A 201 5.19 -12.34 -5.23
C ASN A 201 5.17 -11.37 -6.45
N PRO A 202 6.33 -10.78 -6.83
CA PRO A 202 6.39 -9.76 -7.87
C PRO A 202 5.85 -10.20 -9.22
N ASP A 203 6.14 -11.43 -9.62
CA ASP A 203 5.68 -11.97 -10.91
C ASP A 203 4.16 -12.16 -10.94
N SER A 204 3.57 -12.57 -9.81
CA SER A 204 2.12 -12.70 -9.66
C SER A 204 1.41 -11.37 -9.79
N VAL A 205 1.90 -10.34 -9.07
CA VAL A 205 1.37 -8.97 -9.14
C VAL A 205 1.47 -8.43 -10.56
N ARG A 206 2.64 -8.54 -11.19
CA ARG A 206 2.88 -8.07 -12.55
C ARG A 206 1.94 -8.72 -13.57
N ARG A 207 1.79 -10.05 -13.52
CA ARG A 207 0.90 -10.78 -14.44
C ARG A 207 -0.55 -10.34 -14.25
N THR A 208 -1.00 -10.19 -13.01
CA THR A 208 -2.37 -9.80 -12.69
C THR A 208 -2.67 -8.37 -13.13
N ALA A 209 -1.78 -7.41 -12.78
CA ALA A 209 -1.91 -6.02 -13.18
C ALA A 209 -1.97 -5.87 -14.70
N ARG A 210 -1.06 -6.55 -15.43
CA ARG A 210 -1.06 -6.56 -16.90
C ARG A 210 -2.30 -7.21 -17.51
N ALA A 211 -2.75 -8.34 -16.96
CA ALA A 211 -3.95 -9.04 -17.45
C ALA A 211 -5.23 -8.19 -17.30
N LEU A 212 -5.28 -7.35 -16.28
CA LEU A 212 -6.41 -6.46 -15.98
C LEU A 212 -6.21 -5.02 -16.51
N GLY A 213 -5.09 -4.73 -17.17
CA GLY A 213 -4.79 -3.40 -17.70
C GLY A 213 -4.63 -2.32 -16.63
N MET A 214 -4.09 -2.69 -15.46
CA MET A 214 -3.94 -1.81 -14.30
C MET A 214 -2.48 -1.37 -14.13
N ASP A 215 -2.28 -0.09 -13.80
CA ASP A 215 -1.00 0.48 -13.35
C ASP A 215 -1.30 1.35 -12.12
N THR A 216 -0.98 0.82 -10.94
CA THR A 216 -1.16 1.51 -9.66
C THR A 216 0.18 1.69 -8.96
N GLU A 217 0.30 2.73 -8.12
CA GLU A 217 1.49 2.97 -7.30
C GLU A 217 1.89 1.77 -6.44
N ALA A 218 0.91 1.00 -5.96
CA ALA A 218 1.14 -0.24 -5.23
C ALA A 218 1.71 -1.33 -6.14
N SER A 219 1.06 -1.60 -7.28
CA SER A 219 1.47 -2.64 -8.22
C SER A 219 2.89 -2.40 -8.76
N ARG A 220 3.24 -1.14 -9.06
CA ARG A 220 4.56 -0.73 -9.55
C ARG A 220 5.69 -1.03 -8.57
N ARG A 221 5.42 -0.97 -7.27
CA ARG A 221 6.39 -1.31 -6.21
C ARG A 221 6.49 -2.81 -6.01
N PHE A 222 5.35 -3.48 -5.87
CA PHE A 222 5.34 -4.92 -5.66
C PHE A 222 5.90 -5.71 -6.84
N GLU A 223 5.61 -5.31 -8.09
CA GLU A 223 6.13 -5.99 -9.28
C GLU A 223 7.66 -5.91 -9.44
N ARG A 224 8.29 -4.95 -8.76
CA ARG A 224 9.76 -4.77 -8.76
C ARG A 224 10.42 -5.32 -7.50
N GLY A 225 9.65 -5.93 -6.59
CA GLY A 225 10.15 -6.52 -5.35
C GLY A 225 10.26 -5.53 -4.21
N ALA A 226 9.11 -5.10 -3.66
CA ALA A 226 9.06 -4.36 -2.41
C ALA A 226 9.82 -5.11 -1.30
N ASP A 227 10.40 -4.38 -0.34
CA ASP A 227 11.21 -4.99 0.72
C ASP A 227 10.34 -5.81 1.68
N ILE A 228 10.66 -7.09 1.86
CA ILE A 228 9.92 -8.00 2.74
C ILE A 228 10.12 -7.69 4.23
N GLU A 229 11.17 -6.95 4.57
CA GLU A 229 11.47 -6.57 5.95
C GLU A 229 10.70 -5.33 6.43
N ASN A 230 10.11 -4.58 5.50
CA ASN A 230 9.19 -3.47 5.81
C ASN A 230 7.83 -3.96 6.36
#